data_AF-A0A3B0WPK4-F1
#
_entry.id   AF-A0A3B0WPK4-F1
#
_cell.length_a   1.000
_cell.length_b   1.000
_cell.length_c   1.000
_cell.angle_alpha   90.00
_cell.angle_beta   90.00
_cell.angle_gamma   90.00
#
_symmetry.space_group_name_H-M   'P 1'
#
loop_
_entity.id
_entity.type
_entity.pdbx_description
1 polymer ?
#
loop_
_entity_poly.entity_id
_entity_poly.type
_entity_poly.pdbx_seq_one_letter_code
_entity_poly.pdbx_strand_id
1 'polypeptide(L)' 'TMYQKVEAMRLAIEKLDTSASGVNLQVTASFGISNSLESGYDPAMLLTHADLALFKAKNKGRNQTVVYHEKMASD' A
#
# COMPACT_ATOMS: atom_id res chain seq x y z
N THR A 1 9.31 -8.57 8.27
CA THR A 1 8.43 -7.52 8.81
C THR A 1 7.15 -7.44 7.99
N MET A 2 6.10 -6.73 8.45
CA MET A 2 4.87 -6.53 7.67
C MET A 2 5.16 -5.87 6.31
N TYR A 3 6.00 -4.83 6.32
CA TYR A 3 6.46 -4.14 5.11
C TYR A 3 7.05 -5.08 4.06
N GLN A 4 7.99 -5.96 4.45
CA GLN A 4 8.63 -6.89 3.51
C GLN A 4 7.62 -7.83 2.83
N LYS A 5 6.58 -8.27 3.55
CA LYS A 5 5.55 -9.15 2.97
C LYS A 5 4.70 -8.42 1.94
N VAL A 6 4.28 -7.19 2.26
CA VAL A 6 3.48 -6.36 1.35
C VAL A 6 4.31 -5.94 0.13
N GLU A 7 5.59 -5.62 0.30
CA GLU A 7 6.46 -5.25 -0.81
C GLU A 7 6.72 -6.44 -1.75
N ALA A 8 6.81 -7.67 -1.22
CA ALA A 8 6.85 -8.87 -2.04
C ALA A 8 5.56 -9.05 -2.88
N MET A 9 4.38 -8.76 -2.31
CA MET A 9 3.11 -8.78 -3.04
C MET A 9 3.08 -7.71 -4.14
N ARG A 10 3.55 -6.49 -3.84
CA ARG A 10 3.65 -5.40 -4.83
C ARG A 10 4.51 -5.77 -6.02
N LEU A 11 5.70 -6.32 -5.75
CA LEU A 11 6.62 -6.79 -6.78
C LEU A 11 6.06 -7.97 -7.57
N ALA A 12 5.30 -8.86 -6.93
CA ALA A 12 4.64 -9.97 -7.62
C ALA A 12 3.56 -9.47 -8.60
N ILE A 13 2.77 -8.46 -8.21
CA ILE A 13 1.77 -7.84 -9.09
C ILE A 13 2.45 -7.12 -10.25
N GLU A 14 3.52 -6.37 -9.99
CA GLU A 14 4.29 -5.65 -11.03
C GLU A 14 4.91 -6.59 -12.07
N LYS A 15 5.23 -7.82 -11.68
CA LYS A 15 5.82 -8.86 -12.55
C LYS A 15 4.78 -9.79 -13.16
N LEU A 16 3.49 -9.53 -12.98
CA LEU A 16 2.43 -10.39 -13.49
C LEU A 16 2.48 -10.42 -15.02
N ASP A 17 2.54 -11.63 -15.59
CA ASP A 17 2.36 -11.82 -17.02
C ASP A 17 0.86 -11.73 -17.36
N THR A 18 0.50 -10.73 -18.15
CA THR A 18 -0.88 -10.48 -18.60
C THR A 18 -1.16 -11.06 -19.98
N SER A 19 -0.20 -11.72 -20.64
CA SER A 19 -0.35 -12.27 -21.99
C SER A 19 -1.56 -13.20 -22.17
N ALA A 20 -1.93 -13.96 -21.12
CA ALA A 20 -3.11 -14.82 -21.10
C ALA A 20 -4.44 -14.06 -21.27
N SER A 21 -4.47 -12.75 -21.00
CA SER A 21 -5.65 -11.90 -21.22
C SER A 21 -5.85 -11.49 -22.68
N GLY A 22 -4.92 -11.84 -23.58
CA GLY A 22 -4.91 -11.39 -24.98
C GLY A 22 -4.37 -9.96 -25.18
N VAL A 23 -4.00 -9.27 -24.10
CA VAL A 23 -3.40 -7.93 -24.14
C VAL A 23 -2.18 -7.88 -23.21
N ASN A 24 -1.08 -7.27 -23.67
CA ASN A 24 0.07 -7.01 -22.82
C ASN A 24 -0.14 -5.70 -22.05
N LEU A 25 -0.61 -5.83 -20.80
CA LEU A 25 -0.86 -4.72 -19.88
C LEU A 25 0.14 -4.76 -18.74
N GLN A 26 0.76 -3.62 -18.46
CA GLN A 26 1.55 -3.45 -17.24
C GLN A 26 0.62 -3.02 -16.10
N VAL A 27 0.46 -3.90 -15.10
CA VAL A 27 -0.38 -3.65 -13.92
C VAL A 27 0.53 -3.50 -12.70
N THR A 28 0.24 -2.51 -11.86
CA THR A 28 0.96 -2.27 -10.61
C THR A 28 -0.02 -2.05 -9.46
N ALA A 29 0.46 -2.20 -8.24
CA ALA A 29 -0.32 -1.93 -7.03
C ALA A 29 0.40 -0.92 -6.13
N SER A 30 -0.38 -0.16 -5.38
CA SER A 30 0.12 0.68 -4.28
C SER A 30 -0.50 0.17 -2.99
N PHE A 31 0.25 0.22 -1.89
CA PHE A 31 -0.20 -0.31 -0.60
C PHE A 31 -0.02 0.73 0.50
N GLY A 32 -0.99 0.77 1.41
CA GLY A 32 -0.90 1.46 2.69
C GLY A 32 -0.89 0.45 3.83
N ILE A 33 0.01 0.65 4.80
CA ILE A 33 0.15 -0.21 5.97
C ILE A 33 -0.07 0.64 7.21
N SER A 34 -0.89 0.17 8.15
CA SER A 34 -1.00 0.73 9.50
C SER A 34 -0.62 -0.32 10.56
N ASN A 35 -0.43 0.14 11.80
CA ASN A 35 -0.13 -0.72 12.94
C ASN A 35 -0.77 -0.14 14.21
N SER A 36 -0.99 -0.98 15.22
CA SER A 36 -1.69 -0.56 16.43
C SER A 36 -0.87 0.33 17.37
N LEU A 37 0.45 0.41 17.19
CA LEU A 37 1.29 1.31 17.99
C LEU A 37 1.05 2.78 17.60
N GLU A 38 0.78 3.04 16.32
CA GLU A 38 0.57 4.40 15.80
C GLU A 38 -0.91 4.72 15.55
N SER A 39 -1.74 3.71 15.29
CA SER A 39 -3.17 3.88 15.02
C SER A 39 -4.09 3.59 16.22
N GLY A 40 -3.54 3.11 17.33
CA GLY A 40 -4.31 2.56 18.43
C GLY A 40 -4.92 1.19 18.09
N TYR A 41 -5.79 0.70 18.98
CA TYR A 41 -6.37 -0.65 18.89
C TYR A 41 -7.79 -0.69 18.31
N ASP A 42 -8.32 0.44 17.84
CA ASP A 42 -9.60 0.50 17.14
C ASP A 42 -9.41 0.06 15.67
N PRO A 43 -10.07 -1.02 15.21
CA PRO A 43 -10.03 -1.46 13.82
C PRO A 43 -10.43 -0.38 12.81
N ALA A 44 -11.36 0.52 13.17
CA ALA A 44 -11.78 1.60 12.28
C ALA A 44 -10.62 2.58 12.03
N MET A 45 -9.93 3.00 13.10
CA MET A 45 -8.75 3.85 13.01
C MET A 45 -7.59 3.19 12.26
N LEU A 46 -7.37 1.88 12.46
CA LEU A 46 -6.38 1.12 11.71
C LEU A 46 -6.65 1.16 10.21
N LEU A 47 -7.91 0.99 9.78
CA LEU A 47 -8.30 1.08 8.37
C LEU A 47 -8.16 2.49 7.83
N THR A 48 -8.62 3.51 8.57
CA THR A 48 -8.48 4.92 8.18
C THR A 48 -7.02 5.30 7.95
N HIS A 49 -6.11 4.90 8.83
CA HIS A 49 -4.69 5.18 8.70
C HIS A 49 -4.03 4.38 7.56
N ALA A 50 -4.44 3.13 7.32
CA ALA A 50 -3.97 2.37 6.17
C ALA A 50 -4.42 3.01 4.85
N ASP A 51 -5.65 3.50 4.78
CA ASP A 51 -6.18 4.19 3.59
C ASP A 51 -5.46 5.53 3.35
N LEU A 52 -5.17 6.30 4.41
CA LEU A 52 -4.37 7.52 4.31
C LEU A 52 -2.96 7.23 3.75
N ALA A 53 -2.30 6.18 4.25
CA ALA A 53 -1.01 5.75 3.71
C ALA A 53 -1.11 5.33 2.23
N LEU A 54 -2.17 4.61 1.86
CA LEU A 54 -2.44 4.23 0.47
C LEU A 54 -2.67 5.45 -0.42
N PHE A 55 -3.41 6.44 0.07
CA PHE A 55 -3.64 7.70 -0.62
C PHE A 55 -2.33 8.45 -0.87
N LYS A 56 -1.45 8.56 0.14
CA LYS A 56 -0.11 9.15 -0.03
C LYS A 56 0.73 8.34 -1.04
N ALA A 57 0.67 7.01 -1.02
CA ALA A 57 1.35 6.17 -2.02
C ALA A 57 0.87 6.48 -3.45
N LYS A 58 -0.44 6.68 -3.65
CA LYS A 58 -1.00 7.07 -4.95
C LYS A 58 -0.54 8.46 -5.39
N ASN A 59 -0.48 9.42 -4.48
CA ASN A 59 -0.07 10.80 -4.78
C ASN A 59 1.44 10.95 -5.00
N LYS A 60 2.28 10.10 -4.39
CA LYS A 60 3.74 10.09 -4.56
C LYS A 60 4.22 9.35 -5.82
N GLY A 61 3.32 9.05 -6.77
CA GLY A 61 3.68 8.40 -8.03
C GLY A 61 3.23 6.95 -8.18
N ARG A 62 2.40 6.43 -7.26
CA ARG A 62 1.89 5.04 -7.27
C ARG A 62 3.03 4.01 -7.18
N ASN A 63 2.73 2.74 -7.47
CA ASN A 63 3.64 1.59 -7.47
C ASN A 63 4.60 1.53 -6.27
N GLN A 64 4.10 1.83 -5.06
CA GLN A 64 4.91 1.87 -3.85
C GLN A 64 4.10 1.48 -2.62
N THR A 65 4.83 1.11 -1.57
CA THR A 65 4.27 0.78 -0.25
C THR A 65 4.60 1.90 0.72
N VAL A 66 3.59 2.45 1.39
CA VAL A 66 3.73 3.48 2.43
C VAL A 66 3.22 2.93 3.76
N VAL A 67 3.99 3.15 4.82
CA VAL A 67 3.58 2.86 6.19
C VAL A 67 3.06 4.17 6.80
N TYR A 68 1.88 4.12 7.40
CA TYR A 68 1.33 5.24 8.16
C TYR A 68 2.24 5.54 9.35
N HIS A 69 2.50 6.83 9.54
CA HIS A 69 3.10 7.36 10.75
C HIS A 69 2.26 8.54 11.24
N GLU A 70 2.16 8.76 12.56
CA GLU A 70 1.30 9.81 13.15
C GLU A 70 1.53 11.19 12.52
N LYS A 71 2.78 11.52 12.17
CA LYS A 71 3.16 12.76 11.48
C LYS A 71 2.47 12.99 10.13
N MET A 72 2.00 11.92 9.47
CA MET A 72 1.28 12.02 8.19
C MET A 72 -0.15 12.55 8.33
N ALA A 73 -0.75 12.50 9.53
CA ALA A 73 -2.09 13.06 9.75
C ALA A 73 -2.09 14.60 9.74
N SER A 74 -0.91 15.21 9.86
CA SER A 74 -0.72 16.67 9.86
C SER A 74 -0.38 17.24 8.47
N ASP A 75 -0.26 16.38 7.44
CA ASP A 75 0.13 16.72 6.06
C ASP A 75 -1.06 16.76 5.10
#